data_AF-U4PF73-F1
#
_entry.id   AF-U4PF73-F1
#
_cell.length_a   1.000
_cell.length_b   1.000
_cell.length_c   1.000
_cell.angle_alpha   90.00
_cell.angle_beta   90.00
_cell.angle_gamma   90.00
#
_symmetry.space_group_name_H-M   'P 1'
#
loop_
_entity.id
_entity.type
_entity.pdbx_description
1 polymer ?
#
loop_
_entity_poly.entity_id
_entity_poly.type
_entity_poly.pdbx_seq_one_letter_code
_entity_poly.pdbx_strand_id
1 'polypeptide(L)'
;MDKVCANNNQTFTSLCDLYRERCLCKRKSKECSKAFNAKVHLEYLGECKKLDECTEEHMAQFPERMADWLFQVMKELKKRRELHKLEWEELLSEAENDDEKKHVYPVIWKFCELDTKPHDKSVSHHELIPITAPVIPMESCIKPFLEGCDANNDGNISIKEWGKCLGLKEGEIQERC
;
A
#
# COMPACT_ATOMS: atom_id res chain seq x y z
N MET A 1 16.37 -16.07 -4.37
CA MET A 1 15.56 -15.48 -3.29
C MET A 1 15.68 -13.99 -3.41
N ASP A 2 14.55 -13.29 -3.46
CA ASP A 2 14.54 -11.85 -3.62
C ASP A 2 14.83 -11.18 -2.28
N LYS A 3 15.79 -10.23 -2.29
CA LYS A 3 16.16 -9.44 -1.11
C LYS A 3 14.97 -8.59 -0.65
N VAL A 4 14.97 -8.19 0.61
CA VAL A 4 13.94 -7.31 1.17
C VAL A 4 14.54 -6.21 2.04
N CYS A 5 13.89 -5.04 2.08
CA CYS A 5 14.28 -3.95 2.94
C CYS A 5 13.37 -3.91 4.16
N ALA A 6 13.96 -3.76 5.33
CA ALA A 6 13.24 -3.62 6.58
C ALA A 6 13.07 -2.15 6.99
N ASN A 7 12.11 -1.91 7.89
CA ASN A 7 11.79 -0.60 8.46
C ASN A 7 12.95 0.10 9.21
N ASN A 8 14.00 -0.65 9.53
CA ASN A 8 15.24 -0.14 10.14
C ASN A 8 16.36 0.06 9.10
N ASN A 9 16.01 0.12 7.81
CA ASN A 9 16.92 0.27 6.67
C ASN A 9 17.98 -0.84 6.54
N GLN A 10 17.67 -2.05 7.02
CA GLN A 10 18.51 -3.23 6.82
C GLN A 10 17.99 -4.09 5.67
N THR A 11 18.90 -4.49 4.79
CA THR A 11 18.59 -5.43 3.71
C THR A 11 18.77 -6.86 4.20
N PHE A 12 17.73 -7.67 4.05
CA PHE A 12 17.76 -9.11 4.33
C PHE A 12 17.82 -9.89 3.01
N THR A 13 18.38 -11.11 3.08
CA THR A 13 18.56 -11.96 1.90
C THR A 13 17.26 -12.52 1.34
N SER A 14 16.22 -12.56 2.18
CA SER A 14 14.86 -12.96 1.80
C SER A 14 13.85 -12.51 2.85
N LEU A 15 12.57 -12.58 2.51
CA LEU A 15 11.49 -12.40 3.47
C LEU A 15 11.55 -13.42 4.63
N CYS A 16 11.93 -14.66 4.34
CA CYS A 16 12.12 -15.70 5.35
C CYS A 16 13.24 -15.32 6.33
N ASP A 17 14.33 -14.74 5.82
CA ASP A 17 15.47 -14.29 6.60
C ASP A 17 15.11 -13.19 7.59
N LEU A 18 14.36 -12.18 7.12
CA LEU A 18 13.82 -11.11 7.95
C LEU A 18 12.94 -11.67 9.08
N TYR A 19 11.97 -12.54 8.74
CA TYR A 19 11.06 -13.09 9.75
C TYR A 19 11.74 -14.05 10.72
N ARG A 20 12.74 -14.82 10.26
CA ARG A 20 13.56 -15.67 11.12
C ARG A 20 14.32 -14.82 12.14
N GLU A 21 15.02 -13.78 11.70
CA GLU A 21 15.75 -12.85 12.57
C GLU A 21 14.82 -12.21 13.60
N ARG A 22 13.66 -11.69 13.15
CA ARG A 22 12.63 -11.13 14.04
C ARG A 22 12.22 -12.11 15.14
N CYS A 23 11.94 -13.35 14.76
CA CYS A 23 11.48 -14.40 15.66
C CYS A 23 12.55 -14.75 16.71
N LEU A 24 13.80 -14.96 16.27
CA LEU A 24 14.93 -15.26 17.15
C LEU A 24 15.18 -14.13 18.15
N CYS A 25 15.16 -12.89 17.69
CA CYS A 25 15.39 -11.72 18.55
C CYS A 25 14.22 -11.46 19.52
N LYS A 26 12.96 -11.68 19.10
CA LYS A 26 11.81 -11.63 20.02
C LYS A 26 11.93 -12.67 21.14
N ARG A 27 12.47 -13.85 20.85
CA ARG A 27 12.69 -14.94 21.81
C ARG A 27 13.98 -14.81 22.63
N LYS A 28 14.77 -13.74 22.41
CA LYS A 28 16.10 -13.56 23.01
C LYS A 28 17.02 -14.78 22.80
N SER A 29 16.90 -15.42 21.64
CA SER A 29 17.73 -16.56 21.26
C SER A 29 19.20 -16.15 21.13
N LYS A 30 20.13 -17.08 21.36
CA LYS A 30 21.57 -16.82 21.18
C LYS A 30 21.94 -16.55 19.73
N GLU A 31 21.13 -17.04 18.80
CA GLU A 31 21.26 -16.87 17.34
C GLU A 31 20.67 -15.53 16.85
N CYS A 32 20.13 -14.68 17.72
CA CYS A 32 19.72 -13.33 17.35
C CYS A 32 20.96 -12.48 17.01
N SER A 33 20.98 -11.89 15.82
CA SER A 33 22.12 -11.08 15.39
C SER A 33 22.16 -9.74 16.12
N LYS A 34 21.02 -9.05 16.22
CA LYS A 34 20.91 -7.75 16.90
C LYS A 34 19.59 -7.61 17.66
N ALA A 35 19.65 -7.29 18.96
CA ALA A 35 18.47 -7.24 19.82
C ALA A 35 17.34 -6.32 19.30
N PHE A 36 17.68 -5.21 18.63
CA PHE A 36 16.68 -4.29 18.08
C PHE A 36 15.89 -4.89 16.90
N ASN A 37 16.37 -5.98 16.28
CA ASN A 37 15.65 -6.70 15.25
C ASN A 37 14.41 -7.43 15.79
N ALA A 38 14.18 -7.46 17.11
CA ALA A 38 12.93 -7.96 17.68
C ALA A 38 11.67 -7.23 17.16
N LYS A 39 11.81 -5.99 16.67
CA LYS A 39 10.71 -5.19 16.11
C LYS A 39 10.81 -4.95 14.59
N VAL A 40 11.77 -5.62 13.93
CA VAL A 40 11.95 -5.45 12.49
C VAL A 40 10.71 -5.92 11.73
N HIS A 41 10.31 -5.23 10.68
CA HIS A 41 9.26 -5.67 9.77
C HIS A 41 9.64 -5.31 8.33
N LEU A 42 8.99 -5.98 7.39
CA LEU A 42 9.16 -5.71 5.97
C LEU A 42 8.66 -4.30 5.66
N GLU A 43 9.50 -3.47 5.06
CA GLU A 43 9.13 -2.14 4.55
C GLU A 43 8.69 -2.26 3.08
N TYR A 44 9.56 -2.82 2.24
CA TYR A 44 9.29 -3.06 0.83
C TYR A 44 10.16 -4.19 0.26
N LEU A 45 9.74 -4.74 -0.87
CA LEU A 45 10.44 -5.80 -1.59
C LEU A 45 11.62 -5.23 -2.40
N GLY A 46 12.77 -5.88 -2.34
CA GLY A 46 14.03 -5.40 -2.93
C GLY A 46 15.06 -4.99 -1.88
N GLU A 47 16.26 -4.59 -2.31
CA GLU A 47 17.28 -4.10 -1.38
C GLU A 47 17.01 -2.67 -0.90
N CYS A 48 17.54 -2.34 0.27
CA CYS A 48 17.41 -0.99 0.81
C CYS A 48 18.11 0.01 -0.09
N LYS A 49 17.41 1.12 -0.38
CA LYS A 49 17.86 2.19 -1.25
C LYS A 49 17.79 3.48 -0.47
N LYS A 50 18.60 4.44 -0.89
CA LYS A 50 18.47 5.81 -0.41
C LYS A 50 17.27 6.42 -1.12
N LEU A 51 16.19 6.63 -0.38
CA LEU A 51 15.03 7.37 -0.84
C LEU A 51 15.30 8.87 -0.67
N ASP A 52 14.86 9.68 -1.62
CA ASP A 52 14.89 11.13 -1.48
C ASP A 52 13.90 11.60 -0.40
N GLU A 53 14.04 12.82 0.10
CA GLU A 53 13.13 13.34 1.12
C GLU A 53 11.73 13.62 0.54
N CYS A 54 10.68 13.23 1.28
CA CYS A 54 9.32 13.65 0.96
C CYS A 54 9.10 15.08 1.47
N THR A 55 9.12 16.06 0.56
CA THR A 55 8.86 17.47 0.89
C THR A 55 7.37 17.70 1.11
N GLU A 56 7.02 18.82 1.76
CA GLU A 56 5.61 19.22 1.92
C GLU A 56 4.89 19.39 0.57
N GLU A 57 5.59 19.94 -0.43
CA GLU A 57 5.08 20.06 -1.80
C GLU A 57 4.81 18.70 -2.43
N HIS A 58 5.73 17.74 -2.24
CA HIS A 58 5.51 16.38 -2.70
C HIS A 58 4.31 15.75 -2.00
N MET A 59 4.23 15.85 -0.67
CA MET A 59 3.12 15.28 0.10
C MET A 59 1.77 15.89 -0.31
N ALA A 60 1.71 17.19 -0.60
CA ALA A 60 0.47 17.85 -1.03
C ALA A 60 -0.06 17.32 -2.37
N GLN A 61 0.83 16.93 -3.30
CA GLN A 61 0.45 16.38 -4.61
C GLN A 61 0.28 14.86 -4.62
N PHE A 62 0.78 14.18 -3.60
CA PHE A 62 0.86 12.73 -3.56
C PHE A 62 -0.51 12.02 -3.68
N PRO A 63 -1.57 12.43 -2.96
CA PRO A 63 -2.85 11.71 -2.98
C PRO A 63 -3.49 11.66 -4.38
N GLU A 64 -3.52 12.82 -5.05
CA GLU A 64 -4.09 12.94 -6.41
C GLU A 64 -3.29 12.12 -7.41
N ARG A 65 -1.95 12.20 -7.36
CA ARG A 65 -1.07 11.40 -8.23
C ARG A 65 -1.23 9.90 -7.99
N MET A 66 -1.43 9.49 -6.73
CA MET A 66 -1.67 8.10 -6.40
C MET A 66 -3.02 7.63 -6.94
N ALA A 67 -4.09 8.42 -6.80
CA ALA A 67 -5.40 8.11 -7.37
C ALA A 67 -5.34 8.01 -8.92
N ASP A 68 -4.64 8.93 -9.58
CA ASP A 68 -4.38 8.87 -11.02
C ASP A 68 -3.60 7.62 -11.42
N TRP A 69 -2.57 7.26 -10.66
CA TRP A 69 -1.79 6.05 -10.89
C TRP A 69 -2.67 4.80 -10.75
N LEU A 70 -3.53 4.72 -9.74
CA LEU A 70 -4.47 3.61 -9.56
C LEU A 70 -5.44 3.49 -10.74
N PHE A 71 -5.93 4.61 -11.26
CA PHE A 71 -6.74 4.63 -12.48
C PHE A 71 -5.99 4.04 -13.68
N GLN A 72 -4.73 4.44 -13.89
CA GLN A 72 -3.91 3.88 -14.99
C GLN A 72 -3.63 2.38 -14.81
N VAL A 73 -3.35 1.94 -13.58
CA VAL A 73 -3.15 0.52 -13.27
C VAL A 73 -4.40 -0.29 -13.61
N MET A 74 -5.57 0.17 -13.17
CA MET A 74 -6.85 -0.51 -13.41
C MET A 74 -7.16 -0.58 -14.92
N LYS A 75 -6.85 0.49 -15.69
CA LYS A 75 -6.96 0.50 -17.16
C LYS A 75 -6.04 -0.51 -17.83
N GLU A 76 -4.80 -0.60 -17.40
CA GLU A 76 -3.85 -1.58 -17.94
C GLU A 76 -4.28 -3.02 -17.63
N LEU A 77 -4.84 -3.28 -16.44
CA LEU A 77 -5.40 -4.59 -16.10
C LEU A 77 -6.61 -4.94 -16.97
N LYS A 78 -7.55 -4.00 -17.18
CA LYS A 78 -8.68 -4.18 -18.11
C LYS A 78 -8.19 -4.51 -19.52
N LYS A 79 -7.22 -3.77 -20.04
CA LYS A 79 -6.62 -3.98 -21.37
C LYS A 79 -5.97 -5.37 -21.51
N ARG A 80 -5.35 -5.87 -20.45
CA ARG A 80 -4.72 -7.20 -20.40
C ARG A 80 -5.70 -8.33 -20.10
N ARG A 81 -6.96 -8.03 -19.82
CA ARG A 81 -7.99 -8.98 -19.35
C ARG A 81 -7.62 -9.64 -18.02
N GLU A 82 -6.93 -8.88 -17.18
CA GLU A 82 -6.49 -9.28 -15.84
C GLU A 82 -7.32 -8.60 -14.74
N LEU A 83 -8.24 -7.70 -15.11
CA LEU A 83 -9.20 -7.12 -14.17
C LEU A 83 -10.29 -8.17 -13.88
N HIS A 84 -10.24 -8.77 -12.70
CA HIS A 84 -11.22 -9.76 -12.28
C HIS A 84 -12.55 -9.08 -11.91
N LYS A 85 -13.67 -9.79 -12.14
CA LYS A 85 -15.08 -9.32 -12.03
C LYS A 85 -15.48 -8.34 -13.14
N LEU A 86 -16.47 -8.75 -13.96
CA LEU A 86 -17.04 -7.95 -15.04
C LEU A 86 -17.60 -6.59 -14.57
N GLU A 87 -18.11 -6.54 -13.33
CA GLU A 87 -18.62 -5.29 -12.73
C GLU A 87 -17.54 -4.19 -12.70
N TRP A 88 -16.29 -4.52 -12.38
CA TRP A 88 -15.20 -3.53 -12.35
C TRP A 88 -14.85 -3.01 -13.74
N GLU A 89 -15.02 -3.81 -14.79
CA GLU A 89 -14.80 -3.36 -16.18
C GLU A 89 -15.87 -2.36 -16.63
N GLU A 90 -17.13 -2.58 -16.24
CA GLU A 90 -18.25 -1.68 -16.51
C GLU A 90 -18.09 -0.35 -15.77
N LEU A 91 -17.81 -0.41 -14.47
CA LEU A 91 -17.55 0.77 -13.64
C LEU A 91 -16.35 1.56 -14.15
N LEU A 92 -15.26 0.89 -14.53
CA LEU A 92 -14.11 1.56 -15.13
C LEU A 92 -14.46 2.22 -16.47
N SER A 93 -15.30 1.60 -17.30
CA SER A 93 -15.76 2.20 -18.56
C SER A 93 -16.59 3.47 -18.31
N GLU A 94 -17.37 3.52 -17.23
CA GLU A 94 -18.07 4.72 -16.80
C GLU A 94 -17.08 5.82 -16.36
N ALA A 95 -16.12 5.49 -15.49
CA ALA A 95 -15.09 6.40 -15.00
C ALA A 95 -14.14 6.92 -16.10
N GLU A 96 -14.00 6.22 -17.22
CA GLU A 96 -13.26 6.72 -18.39
C GLU A 96 -13.98 7.87 -19.12
N ASN A 97 -15.29 8.03 -18.91
CA ASN A 97 -16.12 9.04 -19.56
C ASN A 97 -16.66 10.11 -18.58
N ASP A 98 -16.45 9.93 -17.29
CA ASP A 98 -16.96 10.79 -16.22
C ASP A 98 -15.84 11.14 -15.23
N ASP A 99 -15.35 12.39 -15.33
CA ASP A 99 -14.26 12.89 -14.50
C ASP A 99 -14.61 12.87 -12.99
N GLU A 100 -15.89 12.97 -12.61
CA GLU A 100 -16.30 12.87 -11.20
C GLU A 100 -16.11 11.46 -10.64
N LYS A 101 -16.14 10.44 -11.50
CA LYS A 101 -15.98 9.02 -11.12
C LYS A 101 -14.59 8.47 -11.38
N LYS A 102 -13.76 9.22 -12.10
CA LYS A 102 -12.40 8.84 -12.51
C LYS A 102 -11.58 8.19 -11.39
N HIS A 103 -11.65 8.73 -10.17
CA HIS A 103 -10.90 8.22 -9.02
C HIS A 103 -11.73 7.32 -8.09
N VAL A 104 -13.07 7.44 -8.10
CA VAL A 104 -13.95 6.72 -7.16
C VAL A 104 -13.76 5.21 -7.27
N TYR A 105 -13.89 4.66 -8.47
CA TYR A 105 -13.82 3.20 -8.65
C TYR A 105 -12.41 2.62 -8.50
N PRO A 106 -11.33 3.20 -9.06
CA PRO A 106 -9.98 2.67 -8.88
C PRO A 106 -9.51 2.68 -7.42
N VAL A 107 -9.88 3.73 -6.66
CA VAL A 107 -9.52 3.82 -5.24
C VAL A 107 -10.21 2.72 -4.42
N ILE A 108 -11.51 2.49 -4.64
CA ILE A 108 -12.26 1.43 -3.95
C ILE A 108 -11.79 0.04 -4.41
N TRP A 109 -11.64 -0.17 -5.73
CA TRP A 109 -11.13 -1.42 -6.29
C TRP A 109 -9.79 -1.79 -5.66
N LYS A 110 -8.86 -0.83 -5.57
CA LYS A 110 -7.54 -1.10 -5.01
C LYS A 110 -7.61 -1.53 -3.55
N PHE A 111 -8.49 -0.91 -2.76
CA PHE A 111 -8.71 -1.33 -1.38
C PHE A 111 -9.14 -2.80 -1.30
N CYS A 112 -10.13 -3.19 -2.11
CA CYS A 112 -10.63 -4.57 -2.13
C CYS A 112 -9.57 -5.58 -2.60
N GLU A 113 -8.66 -5.18 -3.49
CA GLU A 113 -7.53 -6.02 -3.91
C GLU A 113 -6.47 -6.20 -2.81
N LEU A 114 -6.36 -5.25 -1.87
CA LEU A 114 -5.40 -5.32 -0.77
C LEU A 114 -5.99 -6.09 0.42
N ASP A 115 -7.26 -5.84 0.76
CA ASP A 115 -8.02 -6.48 1.83
C ASP A 115 -8.34 -7.95 1.46
N THR A 116 -7.40 -8.85 1.75
CA THR A 116 -7.47 -10.24 1.26
C THR A 116 -7.39 -11.28 2.37
N LYS A 117 -6.60 -11.04 3.43
CA LYS A 117 -6.35 -12.07 4.47
C LYS A 117 -6.07 -11.47 5.85
N PRO A 118 -7.06 -11.46 6.77
CA PRO A 118 -8.48 -11.79 6.55
C PRO A 118 -9.20 -10.69 5.74
N HIS A 119 -10.32 -11.03 5.08
CA HIS A 119 -11.18 -10.01 4.48
C HIS A 119 -11.99 -9.32 5.58
N ASP A 120 -11.40 -8.32 6.23
CA ASP A 120 -11.92 -7.72 7.46
C ASP A 120 -12.32 -6.24 7.31
N LYS A 121 -12.34 -5.73 6.07
CA LYS A 121 -12.67 -4.34 5.73
C LYS A 121 -11.66 -3.33 6.27
N SER A 122 -10.45 -3.80 6.56
CA SER A 122 -9.32 -2.98 6.92
C SER A 122 -8.10 -3.50 6.17
N VAL A 123 -7.18 -2.59 5.84
CA VAL A 123 -5.93 -2.98 5.19
C VAL A 123 -4.81 -2.78 6.20
N SER A 124 -4.19 -3.89 6.58
CA SER A 124 -3.05 -3.88 7.50
C SER A 124 -1.76 -3.42 6.81
N HIS A 125 -0.76 -3.02 7.59
CA HIS A 125 0.58 -2.72 7.05
C HIS A 125 1.14 -3.85 6.15
N HIS A 126 0.86 -5.12 6.46
CA HIS A 126 1.36 -6.23 5.64
C HIS A 126 0.66 -6.32 4.28
N GLU A 127 -0.62 -5.95 4.23
CA GLU A 127 -1.40 -5.92 2.98
C GLU A 127 -1.06 -4.70 2.12
N LEU A 128 -0.53 -3.62 2.70
CA LEU A 128 -0.03 -2.45 1.95
C LEU A 128 1.30 -2.71 1.23
N ILE A 129 2.06 -3.76 1.59
CA ILE A 129 3.40 -4.03 1.02
C ILE A 129 3.44 -4.05 -0.53
N PRO A 130 2.46 -4.61 -1.26
CA PRO A 130 2.46 -4.58 -2.72
C PRO A 130 2.44 -3.17 -3.33
N ILE A 131 1.95 -2.16 -2.59
CA ILE A 131 1.92 -0.76 -3.02
C ILE A 131 3.03 0.10 -2.41
N THR A 132 3.81 -0.43 -1.46
CA THR A 132 5.03 0.24 -0.96
C THR A 132 6.26 -0.01 -1.84
N ALA A 133 6.10 -0.76 -2.94
CA ALA A 133 7.20 -1.03 -3.85
C ALA A 133 7.72 0.28 -4.49
N PRO A 134 9.06 0.49 -4.54
CA PRO A 134 9.72 1.69 -5.08
C PRO A 134 9.67 1.76 -6.62
N VAL A 135 8.47 1.63 -7.19
CA VAL A 135 8.18 1.70 -8.63
C VAL A 135 7.23 2.87 -8.92
N ILE A 136 6.82 3.61 -7.88
CA ILE A 136 5.88 4.72 -7.94
C ILE A 136 6.66 6.04 -7.81
N PRO A 137 6.35 7.09 -8.59
CA PRO A 137 6.88 8.43 -8.34
C PRO A 137 6.63 8.86 -6.89
N MET A 138 7.61 9.52 -6.27
CA MET A 138 7.49 10.03 -4.89
C MET A 138 7.37 8.90 -3.85
N GLU A 139 8.10 7.81 -4.08
CA GLU A 139 8.18 6.62 -3.22
C GLU A 139 8.45 6.93 -1.74
N SER A 140 9.20 8.00 -1.46
CA SER A 140 9.46 8.47 -0.10
C SER A 140 8.23 9.02 0.62
N CYS A 141 7.19 9.41 -0.11
CA CYS A 141 5.94 9.90 0.43
C CYS A 141 4.94 8.78 0.75
N ILE A 142 5.10 7.58 0.17
CA ILE A 142 4.13 6.48 0.36
C ILE A 142 3.95 6.16 1.84
N LYS A 143 5.07 5.90 2.56
CA LYS A 143 5.03 5.54 3.97
C LYS A 143 4.41 6.64 4.85
N PRO A 144 4.91 7.89 4.86
CA PRO A 144 4.30 8.94 5.69
C PRO A 144 2.86 9.27 5.28
N PHE A 145 2.49 9.10 4.01
CA PHE A 145 1.11 9.24 3.56
C PHE A 145 0.21 8.18 4.20
N LEU A 146 0.57 6.89 4.08
CA LEU A 146 -0.21 5.79 4.64
C LEU A 146 -0.32 5.86 6.17
N GLU A 147 0.77 6.24 6.86
CA GLU A 147 0.75 6.51 8.30
C GLU A 147 -0.18 7.67 8.65
N GLY A 148 -0.28 8.70 7.80
CA GLY A 148 -1.21 9.81 7.96
C GLY A 148 -2.67 9.45 7.67
N CYS A 149 -2.92 8.33 6.97
CA CYS A 149 -4.28 7.86 6.68
C CYS A 149 -4.92 7.10 7.84
N ASP A 150 -4.12 6.49 8.71
CA ASP A 150 -4.56 5.84 9.94
C ASP A 150 -4.96 6.91 10.99
N ALA A 151 -6.15 7.49 10.82
CA ALA A 151 -6.60 8.65 11.59
C ALA A 151 -6.99 8.27 13.03
N ASN A 152 -7.42 7.03 13.24
CA ASN A 152 -7.74 6.50 14.57
C ASN A 152 -6.51 5.84 15.25
N ASN A 153 -5.40 5.68 14.53
CA ASN A 153 -4.12 5.12 14.97
C ASN A 153 -4.27 3.69 15.52
N ASP A 154 -5.08 2.87 14.85
CA ASP A 154 -5.32 1.47 15.20
C ASP A 154 -4.36 0.49 14.49
N GLY A 155 -3.52 0.99 13.58
CA GLY A 155 -2.52 0.25 12.82
C GLY A 155 -3.04 -0.36 11.52
N ASN A 156 -4.32 -0.16 11.20
CA ASN A 156 -4.96 -0.56 9.96
C ASN A 156 -5.61 0.66 9.29
N ILE A 157 -5.87 0.56 7.99
CA ILE A 157 -6.56 1.61 7.24
C ILE A 157 -7.93 1.08 6.84
N SER A 158 -9.01 1.68 7.32
CA SER A 158 -10.37 1.37 6.88
C SER A 158 -10.67 1.93 5.49
N ILE A 159 -11.70 1.42 4.82
CA ILE A 159 -12.13 1.95 3.51
C ILE A 159 -12.45 3.46 3.54
N LYS A 160 -12.96 3.94 4.69
CA LYS A 160 -13.31 5.36 4.88
C LYS A 160 -12.06 6.22 4.99
N GLU A 161 -11.08 5.77 5.75
CA GLU A 161 -9.78 6.42 5.86
C GLU A 161 -9.06 6.45 4.52
N TRP A 162 -8.97 5.29 3.85
CA TRP A 162 -8.37 5.14 2.53
C TRP A 162 -9.00 6.07 1.49
N GLY A 163 -10.33 6.03 1.35
CA GLY A 163 -11.07 6.85 0.39
C GLY A 163 -10.88 8.35 0.66
N LYS A 164 -11.01 8.77 1.92
CA LYS A 164 -10.82 10.18 2.31
C LYS A 164 -9.39 10.63 2.07
N CYS A 165 -8.40 9.79 2.37
CA CYS A 165 -6.99 10.09 2.15
C CYS A 165 -6.67 10.35 0.68
N LEU A 166 -7.31 9.61 -0.22
CA LEU A 166 -7.15 9.74 -1.67
C LEU A 166 -8.13 10.74 -2.31
N GLY A 167 -8.80 11.57 -1.49
CA GLY A 167 -9.60 12.70 -1.95
C GLY A 167 -11.06 12.39 -2.32
N LEU A 168 -11.57 11.19 -2.01
CA LEU A 168 -12.98 10.88 -2.22
C LEU A 168 -13.88 11.58 -1.19
N LYS A 169 -15.07 11.99 -1.63
CA LYS A 169 -16.11 12.53 -0.74
C LYS A 169 -16.79 11.40 0.02
N GLU A 170 -17.28 11.66 1.23
CA GLU A 170 -17.92 10.63 2.08
C GLU A 170 -19.09 9.90 1.40
N GLY A 171 -19.86 10.58 0.55
CA GLY A 171 -20.97 9.97 -0.20
C GLY A 171 -20.54 9.08 -1.38
N GLU A 172 -19.28 9.15 -1.81
CA GLU A 172 -18.71 8.37 -2.91
C GLU A 172 -18.10 7.06 -2.43
N ILE A 173 -17.70 6.99 -1.14
CA ILE A 173 -17.03 5.84 -0.56
C ILE A 173 -18.06 4.72 -0.33
N GLN A 174 -17.96 3.67 -1.14
CA GLN A 174 -18.88 2.53 -1.12
C GLN A 174 -18.12 1.23 -0.83
N GLU A 175 -18.68 0.39 0.04
CA GLU A 175 -18.16 -0.95 0.29
C GLU A 175 -18.59 -1.86 -0.86
N ARG A 176 -17.70 -2.09 -1.83
CA ARG A 176 -17.91 -2.92 -3.03
C ARG A 176 -17.03 -4.17 -3.09
N CYS A 177 -16.33 -4.45 -2.00
CA CYS A 177 -15.65 -5.71 -1.80
C CYS A 177 -16.72 -6.79 -1.56
#